data_AF-A0A3P9PUU6-F1
#
_entry.id   AF-A0A3P9PUU6-F1
#
_cell.length_a   1.000
_cell.length_b   1.000
_cell.length_c   1.000
_cell.angle_alpha   90.00
_cell.angle_beta   90.00
_cell.angle_gamma   90.00
#
_symmetry.space_group_name_H-M   'P 1'
#
loop_
_entity.id
_entity.type
_entity.pdbx_description
1 polymer ?
#
loop_
_entity_poly.entity_id
_entity_poly.type
_entity_poly.pdbx_seq_one_letter_code
_entity_poly.pdbx_strand_id
1 'polypeptide(L)'
;MAADVAVSLSVLAVVVLLSDVTRRLLMRGLANTGLSPYAVELVSTFQLCCCTHELKLLSESGGIPPQLALTLTYVTSVAHGLTFRGAVGNPCSALERAYRARLSGGCAVRRIACQFAAAVAARAAVPVIWGMGMSGLHSRHKLLGFRCVSAIHAPLPQAAAVELMCAFAVQTVITHTQSVEEKYRVHAVAAAIATAVYAGGGVTGAVFNPAVAFSTQFPCSGNSFLEYCFVYWLGPLLGMMSSVLLFDKLITAFSQKSSPLHLPLRTKKQA
;
A
#
# COMPACT_ATOMS: atom_id res chain seq x y z
N MET A 1 25.18 4.65 -11.80
CA MET A 1 24.50 3.57 -11.06
C MET A 1 24.71 3.69 -9.55
N ALA A 2 25.90 3.48 -8.98
CA ALA A 2 26.09 3.56 -7.52
C ALA A 2 25.71 4.93 -6.93
N ALA A 3 26.11 6.02 -7.59
CA ALA A 3 25.73 7.38 -7.20
C ALA A 3 24.21 7.61 -7.31
N ASP A 4 23.56 7.13 -8.38
CA ASP A 4 22.11 7.27 -8.55
C ASP A 4 21.35 6.53 -7.44
N VAL A 5 21.76 5.30 -7.11
CA VAL A 5 21.18 4.53 -6.00
C VAL A 5 21.36 5.24 -4.67
N ALA A 6 22.55 5.77 -4.38
CA ALA A 6 22.82 6.50 -3.13
C ALA A 6 21.97 7.77 -2.99
N VAL A 7 21.80 8.52 -4.09
CA VAL A 7 20.94 9.70 -4.12
C VAL A 7 19.47 9.30 -3.94
N SER A 8 18.98 8.27 -4.63
CA SER A 8 17.61 7.77 -4.45
C SER A 8 17.35 7.29 -3.01
N LEU A 9 18.29 6.57 -2.40
CA LEU A 9 18.21 6.18 -0.99
C LEU A 9 18.13 7.40 -0.06
N SER A 10 18.90 8.45 -0.36
CA SER A 10 18.87 9.70 0.39
C SER A 10 17.52 10.41 0.25
N VAL A 11 16.95 10.45 -0.96
CA VAL A 11 15.61 10.99 -1.20
C VAL A 11 14.55 10.19 -0.44
N LEU A 12 14.58 8.86 -0.51
CA LEU A 12 13.66 7.99 0.25
C LEU A 12 13.75 8.28 1.75
N ALA A 13 14.97 8.33 2.30
CA ALA A 13 15.18 8.61 3.72
C ALA A 13 14.64 9.99 4.12
N VAL A 14 14.92 11.04 3.34
CA VAL A 14 14.44 12.40 3.61
C VAL A 14 12.91 12.46 3.55
N VAL A 15 12.28 11.87 2.54
CA VAL A 15 10.81 11.82 2.42
C VAL A 15 10.20 11.11 3.64
N VAL A 16 10.74 9.96 4.04
CA VAL A 16 10.25 9.22 5.20
C VAL A 16 10.42 10.03 6.50
N LEU A 17 11.57 10.64 6.73
CA LEU A 17 11.86 11.42 7.94
C LEU A 17 10.99 12.68 8.03
N LEU A 18 10.91 13.45 6.94
CA LEU A 18 10.09 14.67 6.92
C LEU A 18 8.61 14.35 7.10
N SER A 19 8.10 13.29 6.45
CA SER A 19 6.72 12.84 6.65
C SER A 19 6.48 12.35 8.09
N ASP A 20 7.42 11.65 8.71
CA ASP A 20 7.26 11.21 10.10
C ASP A 20 7.26 12.37 11.10
N VAL A 21 8.19 13.32 10.95
CA VAL A 21 8.21 14.54 11.76
C VAL A 21 6.90 15.31 11.59
N THR A 22 6.48 15.55 10.34
CA THR A 22 5.26 16.29 10.01
C THR A 22 4.03 15.60 10.62
N ARG A 23 3.92 14.28 10.50
CA ARG A 23 2.81 13.51 11.10
C ARG A 23 2.79 13.64 12.62
N ARG A 24 3.94 13.54 13.30
CA ARG A 24 4.02 13.71 14.77
C ARG A 24 3.59 15.11 15.20
N LEU A 25 3.99 16.14 14.46
CA LEU A 25 3.58 17.52 14.72
C LEU A 25 2.08 17.71 14.51
N LEU A 26 1.52 17.21 13.39
CA LEU A 26 0.09 17.31 13.10
C LEU A 26 -0.77 16.51 14.09
N MET A 27 -0.32 15.33 14.51
CA MET A 27 -1.01 14.55 15.55
C MET A 27 -1.12 15.31 16.86
N ARG A 28 -0.06 16.03 17.25
CA ARG A 28 -0.05 16.86 18.47
C ARG A 28 -0.90 18.11 18.31
N GLY A 29 -0.74 18.83 17.19
CA GLY A 29 -1.46 20.08 16.93
C GLY A 29 -2.97 19.90 16.68
N LEU A 30 -3.40 18.75 16.15
CA LEU A 30 -4.79 18.45 15.82
C LEU A 30 -5.45 17.46 16.78
N ALA A 31 -4.85 17.21 17.95
CA ALA A 31 -5.33 16.21 18.91
C ALA A 31 -6.80 16.43 19.30
N ASN A 32 -7.22 17.68 19.44
CA ASN A 32 -8.55 18.05 19.96
C ASN A 32 -9.57 18.37 18.86
N THR A 33 -9.20 18.34 17.57
CA THR A 33 -10.07 18.81 16.47
C THR A 33 -10.80 17.67 15.76
N GLY A 34 -10.47 16.42 16.05
CA GLY A 34 -10.96 15.25 15.31
C GLY A 34 -10.40 15.11 13.89
N LEU A 35 -9.55 16.06 13.44
CA LEU A 35 -8.96 16.07 12.10
C LEU A 35 -7.63 15.30 12.00
N SER A 36 -7.00 15.01 13.14
CA SER A 36 -5.76 14.21 13.25
C SER A 36 -5.73 12.96 12.34
N PRO A 37 -6.75 12.06 12.33
CA PRO A 37 -6.72 10.87 11.47
C PRO A 37 -6.63 11.17 9.97
N TYR A 38 -7.20 12.28 9.51
CA TYR A 38 -7.18 12.68 8.10
C TYR A 38 -5.85 13.32 7.70
N ALA A 39 -5.28 14.13 8.61
CA ALA A 39 -3.94 14.69 8.43
C ALA A 39 -2.87 13.58 8.38
N VAL A 40 -2.97 12.60 9.28
CA VAL A 40 -2.11 11.40 9.29
C VAL A 40 -2.25 10.60 8.00
N GLU A 41 -3.48 10.43 7.50
CA GLU A 41 -3.75 9.74 6.24
C GLU A 41 -3.10 10.45 5.04
N LEU A 42 -3.25 11.77 4.95
CA LEU A 42 -2.69 12.60 3.91
C LEU A 42 -1.14 12.48 3.88
N VAL A 43 -0.48 12.73 5.01
CA VAL A 43 0.99 12.73 5.08
C VAL A 43 1.58 11.34 4.84
N SER A 44 0.93 10.29 5.36
CA SER A 44 1.42 8.92 5.19
C SER A 44 1.26 8.47 3.74
N THR A 45 0.10 8.73 3.11
CA THR A 45 -0.10 8.38 1.70
C THR A 45 0.82 9.18 0.77
N PHE A 46 1.13 10.43 1.12
CA PHE A 46 2.10 11.25 0.38
C PHE A 46 3.50 10.64 0.45
N GLN A 47 3.94 10.24 1.65
CA GLN A 47 5.20 9.53 1.85
C GLN A 47 5.29 8.28 0.97
N LEU A 48 4.23 7.45 0.97
CA LEU A 48 4.16 6.23 0.16
C LEU A 48 4.24 6.54 -1.34
N CYS A 49 3.43 7.47 -1.84
CA CYS A 49 3.45 7.82 -3.26
C CYS A 49 4.80 8.37 -3.70
N CYS A 50 5.41 9.29 -2.95
CA CYS A 50 6.73 9.83 -3.25
C CYS A 50 7.81 8.74 -3.27
N CYS A 51 7.77 7.82 -2.30
CA CYS A 51 8.72 6.71 -2.27
C CYS A 51 8.51 5.76 -3.45
N THR A 52 7.27 5.44 -3.81
CA THR A 52 6.98 4.59 -4.97
C THR A 52 7.43 5.24 -6.27
N HIS A 53 7.28 6.55 -6.43
CA HIS A 53 7.82 7.26 -7.61
C HIS A 53 9.34 7.12 -7.71
N GLU A 54 10.09 7.32 -6.62
CA GLU A 54 11.54 7.19 -6.63
C GLU A 54 11.99 5.75 -6.92
N LEU A 55 11.31 4.75 -6.34
CA LEU A 55 11.58 3.34 -6.63
C LEU A 55 11.26 2.98 -8.09
N LYS A 56 10.15 3.49 -8.64
CA LYS A 56 9.79 3.32 -10.05
C LYS A 56 10.85 3.92 -10.96
N LEU A 57 11.27 5.16 -10.69
CA LEU A 57 12.35 5.82 -11.44
C LEU A 57 13.63 4.97 -11.44
N LEU A 58 14.05 4.50 -10.27
CA LEU A 58 15.28 3.74 -10.13
C LEU A 58 15.20 2.37 -10.84
N SER A 59 14.03 1.71 -10.79
CA SER A 59 13.80 0.43 -11.44
C SER A 59 13.72 0.55 -12.97
N GLU A 60 12.90 1.49 -13.48
CA GLU A 60 12.61 1.60 -14.92
C GLU A 60 13.71 2.36 -15.69
N SER A 61 14.23 3.44 -15.11
CA SER A 61 15.23 4.30 -15.76
C SER A 61 16.64 4.10 -15.22
N GLY A 62 16.78 3.69 -13.96
CA GLY A 62 18.07 3.43 -13.32
C GLY A 62 18.72 2.09 -13.71
N GLY A 63 17.92 1.15 -14.22
CA GLY A 63 18.41 -0.16 -14.66
C GLY A 63 19.05 -0.98 -13.54
N ILE A 64 18.56 -0.80 -12.30
CA ILE A 64 19.08 -1.57 -11.17
C ILE A 64 18.69 -3.06 -11.31
N PRO A 65 19.51 -3.99 -10.78
CA PRO A 65 19.16 -5.40 -10.78
C PRO A 65 17.82 -5.66 -10.07
N PRO A 66 16.99 -6.62 -10.55
CA PRO A 66 15.70 -6.93 -9.93
C PRO A 66 15.80 -7.26 -8.44
N GLN A 67 16.87 -7.93 -8.01
CA GLN A 67 17.11 -8.27 -6.60
C GLN A 67 17.27 -7.02 -5.73
N LEU A 68 17.94 -5.99 -6.26
CA LEU A 68 18.08 -4.71 -5.56
C LEU A 68 16.74 -3.98 -5.51
N ALA A 69 15.98 -3.95 -6.62
CA ALA A 69 14.65 -3.34 -6.65
C ALA A 69 13.67 -3.97 -5.64
N LEU A 70 13.69 -5.31 -5.51
CA LEU A 70 12.90 -6.05 -4.53
C LEU A 70 13.36 -5.77 -3.10
N THR A 71 14.67 -5.69 -2.86
CA THR A 71 15.22 -5.35 -1.54
C THR A 71 14.80 -3.95 -1.13
N LEU A 72 14.86 -2.97 -2.05
CA LEU A 72 14.42 -1.60 -1.79
C LEU A 72 12.91 -1.52 -1.56
N THR A 73 12.12 -2.27 -2.33
CA THR A 73 10.67 -2.41 -2.13
C THR A 73 10.37 -2.97 -0.73
N TYR A 74 11.07 -4.01 -0.30
CA TYR A 74 10.93 -4.58 1.04
C TYR A 74 11.28 -3.56 2.14
N VAL A 75 12.48 -2.96 2.08
CA VAL A 75 12.96 -2.01 3.09
C VAL A 75 12.03 -0.79 3.18
N THR A 76 11.59 -0.28 2.03
CA THR A 76 10.66 0.85 1.97
C THR A 76 9.28 0.47 2.51
N SER A 77 8.80 -0.75 2.24
CA SER A 77 7.55 -1.27 2.83
C SER A 77 7.62 -1.43 4.34
N VAL A 78 8.76 -1.87 4.87
CA VAL A 78 9.02 -1.90 6.33
C VAL A 78 8.99 -0.48 6.90
N ALA A 79 9.69 0.46 6.26
CA ALA A 79 9.70 1.86 6.68
C ALA A 79 8.28 2.43 6.70
N HIS A 80 7.47 2.19 5.67
CA HIS A 80 6.06 2.56 5.65
C HIS A 80 5.28 1.92 6.79
N GLY A 81 5.40 0.61 7.01
CA GLY A 81 4.70 -0.08 8.10
C GLY A 81 5.01 0.50 9.49
N LEU A 82 6.26 0.87 9.76
CA LEU A 82 6.69 1.45 11.04
C LEU A 82 6.27 2.92 11.21
N THR A 83 6.13 3.64 10.09
CA THR A 83 5.83 5.07 10.08
C THR A 83 4.33 5.35 9.97
N PHE A 84 3.54 4.52 9.28
CA PHE A 84 2.10 4.72 8.98
C PHE A 84 1.14 4.73 10.18
N ARG A 85 1.63 4.87 11.42
CA ARG A 85 0.86 4.82 12.67
C ARG A 85 -0.45 5.62 12.57
N GLY A 86 -1.57 4.91 12.42
CA GLY A 86 -2.93 5.47 12.35
C GLY A 86 -3.49 5.74 10.94
N ALA A 87 -2.68 5.63 9.88
CA ALA A 87 -3.10 5.73 8.48
C ALA A 87 -3.53 4.36 7.91
N VAL A 88 -4.39 4.38 6.89
CA VAL A 88 -4.78 3.20 6.12
C VAL A 88 -3.94 3.05 4.85
N GLY A 89 -3.70 4.15 4.15
CA GLY A 89 -2.84 4.21 2.97
C GLY A 89 -3.39 3.61 1.69
N ASN A 90 -4.55 2.93 1.74
CA ASN A 90 -5.13 2.21 0.61
C ASN A 90 -6.66 2.39 0.57
N PRO A 91 -7.24 2.88 -0.54
CA PRO A 91 -8.68 3.04 -0.69
C PRO A 91 -9.47 1.75 -0.47
N CYS A 92 -8.98 0.62 -0.98
CA CYS A 92 -9.63 -0.68 -0.79
C CYS A 92 -9.68 -1.05 0.70
N SER A 93 -8.59 -0.82 1.44
CA SER A 93 -8.56 -1.09 2.89
C SER A 93 -9.45 -0.14 3.68
N ALA A 94 -9.64 1.10 3.22
CA ALA A 94 -10.57 2.02 3.86
C ALA A 94 -12.03 1.57 3.69
N LEU A 95 -12.37 1.05 2.50
CA LEU A 95 -13.67 0.45 2.22
C LEU A 95 -13.89 -0.84 3.02
N GLU A 96 -12.88 -1.71 3.11
CA GLU A 96 -12.91 -2.92 3.95
C GLU A 96 -13.19 -2.60 5.41
N ARG A 97 -12.50 -1.59 5.97
CA ARG A 97 -12.72 -1.15 7.35
C ARG A 97 -14.13 -0.58 7.55
N ALA A 98 -14.69 0.08 6.55
CA ALA A 98 -16.08 0.54 6.59
C ALA A 98 -17.06 -0.64 6.57
N TYR A 99 -16.81 -1.63 5.71
CA TYR A 99 -17.59 -2.85 5.61
C TYR A 99 -17.61 -3.64 6.94
N ARG A 100 -16.46 -3.76 7.62
CA ARG A 100 -16.37 -4.38 8.96
C ARG A 100 -16.85 -3.47 10.11
N ALA A 101 -17.47 -2.32 9.83
CA ALA A 101 -17.86 -1.31 10.81
C ALA A 101 -16.74 -0.81 11.73
N ARG A 102 -15.46 -0.95 11.32
CA ARG A 102 -14.28 -0.40 12.02
C ARG A 102 -14.06 1.09 11.71
N LEU A 103 -14.75 1.62 10.70
CA LEU A 103 -14.84 3.05 10.35
C LEU A 103 -16.28 3.34 9.91
N SER A 104 -16.80 4.54 10.21
CA SER A 104 -18.04 4.99 9.57
C SER A 104 -17.80 5.26 8.08
N GLY A 105 -18.84 5.12 7.25
CA GLY A 105 -18.74 5.38 5.82
C GLY A 105 -18.21 6.78 5.50
N GLY A 106 -18.71 7.82 6.21
CA GLY A 106 -18.22 9.19 6.06
C GLY A 106 -16.77 9.39 6.50
N CYS A 107 -16.26 8.61 7.47
CA CYS A 107 -14.85 8.62 7.82
C CYS A 107 -13.98 7.94 6.75
N ALA A 108 -14.46 6.84 6.15
CA ALA A 108 -13.75 6.16 5.08
C ALA A 108 -13.64 7.03 3.83
N VAL A 109 -14.73 7.67 3.39
CA VAL A 109 -14.73 8.59 2.23
C VAL A 109 -13.75 9.73 2.44
N ARG A 110 -13.73 10.36 3.62
CA ARG A 110 -12.77 11.44 3.92
C ARG A 110 -11.31 10.96 3.88
N ARG A 111 -11.02 9.76 4.39
CA ARG A 111 -9.67 9.17 4.28
C ARG A 111 -9.29 8.88 2.83
N ILE A 112 -10.20 8.34 2.03
CA ILE A 112 -9.97 8.11 0.60
C ILE A 112 -9.69 9.43 -0.12
N ALA A 113 -10.45 10.49 0.19
CA ALA A 113 -10.18 11.83 -0.35
C ALA A 113 -8.78 12.33 0.03
N CYS A 114 -8.34 12.15 1.29
CA CYS A 114 -6.96 12.45 1.71
C CYS A 114 -5.92 11.62 0.96
N GLN A 115 -6.18 10.33 0.71
CA GLN A 115 -5.26 9.46 -0.04
C GLN A 115 -5.09 9.96 -1.49
N PHE A 116 -6.16 10.37 -2.16
CA PHE A 116 -6.07 10.93 -3.51
C PHE A 116 -5.46 12.34 -3.52
N ALA A 117 -5.77 13.18 -2.55
CA ALA A 117 -5.12 14.49 -2.40
C ALA A 117 -3.60 14.33 -2.21
N ALA A 118 -3.17 13.37 -1.40
CA ALA A 118 -1.78 13.01 -1.23
C ALA A 118 -1.14 12.47 -2.52
N ALA A 119 -1.85 11.63 -3.27
CA ALA A 119 -1.39 11.12 -4.55
C ALA A 119 -1.17 12.23 -5.57
N VAL A 120 -2.06 13.23 -5.64
CA VAL A 120 -1.89 14.44 -6.47
C VAL A 120 -0.71 15.28 -5.99
N ALA A 121 -0.61 15.52 -4.68
CA ALA A 121 0.51 16.27 -4.11
C ALA A 121 1.86 15.61 -4.41
N ALA A 122 1.95 14.28 -4.33
CA ALA A 122 3.16 13.54 -4.69
C ALA A 122 3.52 13.69 -6.17
N ARG A 123 2.53 13.62 -7.08
CA ARG A 123 2.75 13.87 -8.52
C ARG A 123 3.29 15.28 -8.80
N ALA A 124 2.92 16.27 -8.00
CA ALA A 124 3.43 17.64 -8.13
C ALA A 124 4.82 17.81 -7.50
N ALA A 125 5.05 17.21 -6.33
CA ALA A 125 6.30 17.37 -5.57
C ALA A 125 7.47 16.61 -6.18
N VAL A 126 7.25 15.40 -6.68
CA VAL A 126 8.33 14.53 -7.17
C VAL A 126 9.08 15.12 -8.37
N PRO A 127 8.43 15.68 -9.41
CA PRO A 127 9.14 16.37 -10.49
C PRO A 127 9.97 17.57 -10.02
N VAL A 128 9.55 18.27 -8.95
CA VAL A 128 10.35 19.35 -8.35
C VAL A 128 11.60 18.77 -7.69
N ILE A 129 11.48 17.64 -6.98
CA ILE A 129 12.62 16.95 -6.37
C ILE A 129 13.62 16.51 -7.45
N TRP A 130 13.14 15.86 -8.49
CA TRP A 130 13.99 15.44 -9.61
C TRP A 130 14.58 16.62 -10.39
N GLY A 131 13.85 17.74 -10.49
CA GLY A 131 14.31 18.98 -11.11
C GLY A 131 15.55 19.61 -10.44
N MET A 132 15.85 19.22 -9.20
CA MET A 132 17.09 19.62 -8.53
C MET A 132 18.34 18.97 -9.15
N GLY A 133 18.20 17.89 -9.93
CA GLY A 133 19.31 17.31 -10.69
C GLY A 133 20.40 16.65 -9.82
N MET A 134 20.04 16.11 -8.65
CA MET A 134 20.99 15.55 -7.68
C MET A 134 21.72 14.29 -8.16
N SER A 135 21.22 13.64 -9.20
CA SER A 135 21.80 12.44 -9.83
C SER A 135 21.72 12.52 -11.35
N GLY A 136 22.36 11.56 -12.05
CA GLY A 136 22.23 11.45 -13.50
C GLY A 136 20.79 11.15 -13.92
N LEU A 137 20.07 10.33 -13.15
CA LEU A 137 18.65 10.04 -13.38
C LEU A 137 17.75 11.26 -13.21
N HIS A 138 17.96 12.02 -12.14
CA HIS A 138 17.23 13.26 -11.86
C HIS A 138 17.51 14.31 -12.93
N SER A 139 18.77 14.45 -13.35
CA SER A 139 19.18 15.35 -14.41
C SER A 139 18.55 15.01 -15.77
N ARG A 140 18.44 13.72 -16.10
CA ARG A 140 17.73 13.28 -17.32
C ARG A 140 16.26 13.67 -17.29
N HIS A 141 15.59 13.46 -16.14
CA HIS A 141 14.18 13.81 -15.96
C HIS A 141 13.94 15.32 -15.97
N LYS A 142 14.88 16.11 -15.44
CA LYS A 142 14.88 17.58 -15.56
C LYS A 142 14.92 18.03 -17.02
N LEU A 143 15.72 17.38 -17.85
CA LEU A 143 15.93 17.76 -19.25
C LEU A 143 14.83 17.25 -20.20
N LEU A 144 14.34 16.03 -20.00
CA LEU A 144 13.42 15.35 -20.92
C LEU A 144 11.94 15.38 -20.45
N GLY A 145 11.71 15.84 -19.22
CA GLY A 145 10.43 15.70 -18.53
C GLY A 145 10.17 14.26 -18.06
N PHE A 146 9.16 14.08 -17.21
CA PHE A 146 8.71 12.75 -16.81
C PHE A 146 7.92 12.11 -17.94
N ARG A 147 8.47 11.03 -18.51
CA ARG A 147 7.80 10.19 -19.51
C ARG A 147 7.80 8.76 -19.00
N CYS A 148 6.62 8.18 -18.84
CA CYS A 148 6.45 6.79 -18.47
C CYS A 148 5.45 6.10 -19.39
N VAL A 149 5.67 4.81 -19.59
CA VAL A 149 4.76 3.91 -20.32
C VAL A 149 3.97 3.10 -19.29
N SER A 150 2.73 2.75 -19.65
CA SER A 150 1.89 1.87 -18.84
C SER A 150 2.64 0.60 -18.48
N ALA A 151 2.62 0.25 -17.19
CA ALA A 151 3.15 -1.01 -16.69
C ALA A 151 2.23 -2.21 -16.99
N ILE A 152 1.11 -2.01 -17.69
CA ILE A 152 0.19 -3.07 -18.11
C ILE A 152 0.75 -3.73 -19.37
N HIS A 153 1.32 -4.93 -19.22
CA HIS A 153 1.92 -5.70 -20.31
C HIS A 153 1.11 -6.96 -20.70
N ALA A 154 -0.17 -7.02 -20.32
CA ALA A 154 -1.06 -8.14 -20.59
C ALA A 154 -2.49 -7.65 -20.91
N PRO A 155 -3.36 -8.52 -21.48
CA PRO A 155 -4.78 -8.21 -21.66
C PRO A 155 -5.43 -7.76 -20.34
N LEU A 156 -6.33 -6.78 -20.43
CA LEU A 156 -6.92 -6.13 -19.24
C LEU A 156 -7.49 -7.10 -18.20
N PRO A 157 -8.21 -8.19 -18.56
CA PRO A 157 -8.69 -9.15 -17.57
C PRO A 157 -7.57 -9.88 -16.83
N GLN A 158 -6.50 -10.23 -17.54
CA GLN A 158 -5.32 -10.87 -16.94
C GLN A 158 -4.59 -9.89 -16.02
N ALA A 159 -4.42 -8.63 -16.43
CA ALA A 159 -3.83 -7.59 -15.59
C ALA A 159 -4.66 -7.34 -14.32
N ALA A 160 -5.99 -7.23 -14.44
CA ALA A 160 -6.89 -7.10 -13.30
C ALA A 160 -6.83 -8.34 -12.37
N ALA A 161 -6.68 -9.54 -12.93
CA ALA A 161 -6.51 -10.76 -12.15
C ALA A 161 -5.18 -10.77 -11.37
N VAL A 162 -4.07 -10.29 -11.95
CA VAL A 162 -2.79 -10.15 -11.24
C VAL A 162 -2.93 -9.19 -10.05
N GLU A 163 -3.53 -8.02 -10.27
CA GLU A 163 -3.78 -7.04 -9.20
C GLU A 163 -4.71 -7.58 -8.10
N LEU A 164 -5.73 -8.34 -8.49
CA LEU A 164 -6.61 -9.07 -7.57
C LEU A 164 -5.82 -10.06 -6.71
N MET A 165 -4.99 -10.91 -7.31
CA MET A 165 -4.21 -11.91 -6.58
C MET A 165 -3.18 -11.27 -5.64
N CYS A 166 -2.54 -10.18 -6.08
CA CYS A 166 -1.62 -9.41 -5.24
C CYS A 166 -2.36 -8.82 -4.02
N ALA A 167 -3.49 -8.15 -4.23
CA ALA A 167 -4.29 -7.58 -3.15
C ALA A 167 -4.83 -8.65 -2.20
N PHE A 168 -5.29 -9.79 -2.73
CA PHE A 168 -5.74 -10.93 -1.94
C PHE A 168 -4.62 -11.45 -1.03
N ALA A 169 -3.43 -11.70 -1.58
CA ALA A 169 -2.30 -12.24 -0.83
C ALA A 169 -1.85 -11.27 0.29
N VAL A 170 -1.67 -9.99 -0.03
CA VAL A 170 -1.27 -8.97 0.95
C VAL A 170 -2.36 -8.79 2.02
N GLN A 171 -3.64 -8.72 1.65
CA GLN A 171 -4.74 -8.61 2.62
C GLN A 171 -4.82 -9.83 3.54
N THR A 172 -4.56 -11.03 3.01
CA THR A 172 -4.53 -12.28 3.78
C THR A 172 -3.45 -12.22 4.84
N VAL A 173 -2.22 -11.82 4.47
CA VAL A 173 -1.12 -11.65 5.42
C VAL A 173 -1.47 -10.60 6.46
N ILE A 174 -2.02 -9.44 6.06
CA ILE A 174 -2.46 -8.39 7.00
C ILE A 174 -3.47 -8.94 7.99
N THR A 175 -4.46 -9.71 7.54
CA THR A 175 -5.55 -10.25 8.37
C THR A 175 -5.03 -11.28 9.38
N HIS A 176 -4.16 -12.19 8.95
CA HIS A 176 -3.64 -13.26 9.82
C HIS A 176 -2.50 -12.84 10.75
N THR A 177 -1.92 -11.66 10.52
CA THR A 177 -0.85 -11.12 11.37
C THR A 177 -1.34 -10.01 12.30
N GLN A 178 -2.66 -9.75 12.38
CA GLN A 178 -3.22 -8.70 13.26
C GLN A 178 -2.92 -8.91 14.74
N SER A 179 -2.89 -10.18 15.20
CA SER A 179 -2.59 -10.55 16.59
C SER A 179 -1.10 -10.65 16.91
N VAL A 180 -0.24 -10.58 15.88
CA VAL A 180 1.21 -10.67 16.04
C VAL A 180 1.77 -9.30 16.41
N GLU A 181 2.84 -9.27 17.22
CA GLU A 181 3.55 -8.04 17.55
C GLU A 181 3.93 -7.23 16.28
N GLU A 182 3.81 -5.90 16.37
CA GLU A 182 4.04 -4.99 15.25
C GLU A 182 5.40 -5.20 14.58
N LYS A 183 6.45 -5.46 15.39
CA LYS A 183 7.81 -5.71 14.92
C LYS A 183 7.90 -6.87 13.91
N TYR A 184 7.10 -7.93 14.08
CA TYR A 184 7.08 -9.05 13.14
C TYR A 184 6.04 -8.86 12.03
N ARG A 185 4.87 -8.31 12.40
CA ARG A 185 3.77 -8.04 11.46
C ARG A 185 4.24 -7.18 10.28
N VAL A 186 4.99 -6.11 10.55
CA VAL A 186 5.48 -5.21 9.49
C VAL A 186 6.39 -5.94 8.50
N HIS A 187 7.29 -6.80 8.99
CA HIS A 187 8.16 -7.58 8.11
C HIS A 187 7.39 -8.64 7.31
N ALA A 188 6.38 -9.28 7.90
CA ALA A 188 5.52 -10.23 7.18
C ALA A 188 4.76 -9.56 6.02
N VAL A 189 4.16 -8.39 6.27
CA VAL A 189 3.46 -7.61 5.24
C VAL A 189 4.43 -7.12 4.17
N ALA A 190 5.60 -6.61 4.56
CA ALA A 190 6.62 -6.16 3.61
C ALA A 190 7.15 -7.30 2.73
N ALA A 191 7.33 -8.51 3.29
CA ALA A 191 7.72 -9.70 2.53
C ALA A 191 6.63 -10.13 1.55
N ALA A 192 5.35 -10.05 1.95
CA ALA A 192 4.22 -10.33 1.07
C ALA A 192 4.16 -9.34 -0.10
N ILE A 193 4.37 -8.04 0.17
CA ILE A 193 4.44 -7.00 -0.86
C ILE A 193 5.61 -7.26 -1.82
N ALA A 194 6.82 -7.50 -1.31
CA ALA A 194 7.98 -7.78 -2.15
C ALA A 194 7.77 -9.04 -3.02
N THR A 195 7.15 -10.09 -2.46
CA THR A 195 6.78 -11.30 -3.21
C THR A 195 5.75 -11.01 -4.30
N ALA A 196 4.72 -10.21 -3.99
CA ALA A 196 3.73 -9.78 -4.97
C ALA A 196 4.36 -8.96 -6.11
N VAL A 197 5.29 -8.06 -5.79
CA VAL A 197 6.05 -7.29 -6.79
C VAL A 197 6.95 -8.19 -7.64
N TYR A 198 7.59 -9.20 -7.05
CA TYR A 198 8.34 -10.19 -7.81
C TYR A 198 7.44 -10.97 -8.78
N ALA A 199 6.27 -11.41 -8.34
CA ALA A 199 5.38 -12.26 -9.12
C ALA A 199 4.57 -11.50 -10.19
N GLY A 200 4.06 -10.30 -9.86
CA GLY A 200 3.15 -9.52 -10.70
C GLY A 200 3.74 -8.24 -11.27
N GLY A 201 4.91 -7.80 -10.81
CA GLY A 201 5.50 -6.51 -11.17
C GLY A 201 5.77 -6.37 -12.67
N GLY A 202 6.17 -7.46 -13.34
CA GLY A 202 6.37 -7.47 -14.79
C GLY A 202 5.09 -7.41 -15.63
N VAL A 203 3.90 -7.52 -15.00
CA VAL A 203 2.61 -7.53 -15.71
C VAL A 203 1.81 -6.25 -15.47
N THR A 204 1.83 -5.71 -14.26
CA THR A 204 1.06 -4.51 -13.87
C THR A 204 1.83 -3.53 -12.99
N GLY A 205 3.11 -3.80 -12.69
CA GLY A 205 3.83 -3.11 -11.62
C GLY A 205 3.42 -3.55 -10.20
N ALA A 206 2.43 -4.45 -10.06
CA ALA A 206 1.90 -4.99 -8.80
C ALA A 206 1.65 -3.88 -7.77
N VAL A 207 0.67 -3.02 -8.04
CA VAL A 207 0.45 -1.81 -7.23
C VAL A 207 -0.56 -2.05 -6.11
N PHE A 208 -1.62 -2.81 -6.39
CA PHE A 208 -2.71 -3.26 -5.51
C PHE A 208 -3.29 -2.21 -4.57
N ASN A 209 -3.17 -0.95 -4.96
CA ASN A 209 -3.56 0.22 -4.19
C ASN A 209 -4.01 1.33 -5.15
N PRO A 210 -5.31 1.63 -5.23
CA PRO A 210 -5.83 2.60 -6.19
C PRO A 210 -5.25 4.00 -6.05
N ALA A 211 -4.88 4.45 -4.85
CA ALA A 211 -4.29 5.78 -4.65
C ALA A 211 -2.85 5.86 -5.17
N VAL A 212 -2.04 4.80 -4.93
CA VAL A 212 -0.67 4.70 -5.46
C VAL A 212 -0.69 4.51 -6.96
N ALA A 213 -1.58 3.67 -7.48
CA ALA A 213 -1.74 3.44 -8.92
C ALA A 213 -2.16 4.72 -9.63
N PHE A 214 -3.10 5.46 -9.03
CA PHE A 214 -3.39 6.82 -9.48
C PHE A 214 -2.09 7.62 -9.49
N SER A 215 -1.41 7.83 -8.38
CA SER A 215 -0.19 8.65 -8.36
C SER A 215 0.84 8.28 -9.44
N THR A 216 1.11 6.99 -9.65
CA THR A 216 2.29 6.51 -10.39
C THR A 216 2.03 5.94 -11.78
N GLN A 217 0.83 5.43 -12.06
CA GLN A 217 0.51 4.72 -13.32
C GLN A 217 -0.39 5.54 -14.24
N PHE A 218 -1.41 6.21 -13.69
CA PHE A 218 -2.40 6.95 -14.50
C PHE A 218 -1.81 8.09 -15.36
N PRO A 219 -0.69 8.75 -14.96
CA PRO A 219 -0.03 9.72 -15.83
C PRO A 219 0.71 9.11 -17.03
N CYS A 220 0.92 7.78 -17.04
CA CYS A 220 1.70 7.11 -18.08
C CYS A 220 0.87 6.86 -19.34
N SER A 221 1.53 6.97 -20.50
CA SER A 221 0.90 6.68 -21.79
C SER A 221 0.71 5.17 -21.99
N GLY A 222 -0.36 4.77 -22.66
CA GLY A 222 -0.54 3.38 -23.12
C GLY A 222 -1.93 2.82 -22.84
N ASN A 223 -2.59 3.27 -21.77
CA ASN A 223 -3.96 2.89 -21.44
C ASN A 223 -4.81 4.10 -21.10
N SER A 224 -6.12 3.95 -21.30
CA SER A 224 -7.10 4.98 -20.93
C SER A 224 -7.36 4.99 -19.42
N PHE A 225 -7.96 6.08 -18.94
CA PHE A 225 -8.37 6.20 -17.53
C PHE A 225 -9.29 5.05 -17.08
N LEU A 226 -10.24 4.61 -17.93
CA LEU A 226 -11.17 3.55 -17.60
C LEU A 226 -10.49 2.18 -17.55
N GLU A 227 -9.53 1.91 -18.43
CA GLU A 227 -8.73 0.69 -18.40
C GLU A 227 -7.89 0.62 -17.12
N TYR A 228 -7.28 1.74 -16.72
CA TYR A 228 -6.57 1.81 -15.44
C TYR A 228 -7.50 1.63 -14.25
N CYS A 229 -8.72 2.17 -14.26
CA CYS A 229 -9.71 1.90 -13.23
C CYS A 229 -10.09 0.41 -13.19
N PHE A 230 -10.30 -0.22 -14.35
CA PHE A 230 -10.59 -1.64 -14.42
C PHE A 230 -9.47 -2.48 -13.79
N VAL A 231 -8.20 -2.19 -14.08
CA VAL A 231 -7.07 -2.97 -13.54
C VAL A 231 -6.78 -2.62 -12.08
N TYR A 232 -6.61 -1.34 -11.75
CA TYR A 232 -6.08 -0.89 -10.46
C TYR A 232 -7.13 -0.53 -9.41
N TRP A 233 -8.43 -0.47 -9.76
CA TRP A 233 -9.51 -0.38 -8.78
C TRP A 233 -10.26 -1.69 -8.62
N LEU A 234 -10.80 -2.24 -9.71
CA LEU A 234 -11.67 -3.43 -9.63
C LEU A 234 -10.87 -4.64 -9.14
N GLY A 235 -9.69 -4.91 -9.73
CA GLY A 235 -8.81 -6.01 -9.30
C GLY A 235 -8.52 -5.97 -7.80
N PRO A 236 -7.88 -4.91 -7.27
CA PRO A 236 -7.52 -4.83 -5.86
C PRO A 236 -8.71 -4.87 -4.90
N LEU A 237 -9.83 -4.23 -5.26
CA LEU A 237 -11.05 -4.27 -4.45
C LEU A 237 -11.61 -5.68 -4.35
N LEU A 238 -11.74 -6.38 -5.48
CA LEU A 238 -12.22 -7.77 -5.50
C LEU A 238 -11.28 -8.70 -4.73
N GLY A 239 -9.96 -8.55 -4.90
CA GLY A 239 -8.97 -9.40 -4.21
C GLY A 239 -9.03 -9.24 -2.69
N MET A 240 -9.09 -7.99 -2.23
CA MET A 240 -9.19 -7.67 -0.81
C MET A 240 -10.50 -8.18 -0.19
N MET A 241 -11.63 -7.93 -0.85
CA MET A 241 -12.94 -8.40 -0.38
C MET A 241 -13.03 -9.92 -0.39
N SER A 242 -12.45 -10.59 -1.39
CA SER A 242 -12.41 -12.05 -1.46
C SER A 242 -11.63 -12.66 -0.28
N SER A 243 -10.49 -12.06 0.08
CA SER A 243 -9.72 -12.47 1.27
C SER A 243 -10.56 -12.32 2.54
N VAL A 244 -11.15 -11.15 2.74
CA VAL A 244 -12.00 -10.84 3.92
C VAL A 244 -13.15 -11.83 4.06
N LEU A 245 -13.92 -12.04 2.99
CA LEU A 245 -15.09 -12.91 3.00
C LEU A 245 -14.72 -14.38 3.21
N LEU A 246 -13.64 -14.85 2.57
CA LEU A 246 -13.17 -16.22 2.73
C LEU A 246 -12.81 -16.51 4.19
N PHE A 247 -12.00 -15.65 4.81
CA PHE A 247 -11.52 -15.90 6.17
C PHE A 247 -12.59 -15.64 7.23
N ASP A 248 -13.52 -14.69 7.03
CA ASP A 248 -14.66 -14.51 7.93
C ASP A 248 -15.57 -15.75 7.95
N LYS A 249 -15.80 -16.36 6.77
CA LYS A 249 -16.57 -17.61 6.65
C LYS A 249 -15.85 -18.78 7.32
N LEU A 250 -14.55 -18.92 7.08
CA LEU A 250 -13.75 -19.99 7.69
C LEU A 250 -13.73 -19.89 9.21
N ILE A 251 -13.47 -18.70 9.77
CA ILE A 251 -13.47 -18.47 11.22
C ILE A 251 -14.82 -18.82 11.82
N THR A 252 -15.93 -18.39 11.20
CA THR A 252 -17.28 -18.72 11.66
C THR A 252 -17.53 -20.24 11.64
N ALA A 253 -17.12 -20.93 10.57
CA ALA A 253 -17.30 -22.37 10.44
C ALA A 253 -16.49 -23.18 11.47
N PHE A 254 -15.25 -22.76 11.78
CA PHE A 254 -14.43 -23.40 12.82
C PHE A 254 -14.93 -23.09 14.24
N SER A 255 -15.47 -21.89 14.49
CA SER A 255 -16.06 -21.52 15.77
C SER A 255 -17.36 -22.28 16.06
N GLN A 256 -18.15 -22.60 15.03
CA GLN A 256 -19.38 -23.41 15.20
C GLN A 256 -19.08 -24.88 15.50
N LYS A 257 -17.95 -25.41 15.01
CA LYS A 257 -17.53 -26.81 15.28
C LYS A 257 -16.97 -27.02 16.70
N SER A 258 -16.75 -25.97 17.48
CA SER A 258 -16.06 -26.02 18.78
C SER A 258 -16.96 -25.81 20.01
N SER A 259 -18.28 -26.06 19.91
CA SER A 259 -19.16 -26.10 21.10
C SER A 259 -18.88 -27.33 21.99
N PRO A 260 -18.99 -27.19 23.33
CA PRO A 260 -18.32 -28.06 24.29
C PRO A 260 -18.96 -29.44 24.40
N LEU A 261 -18.11 -30.46 24.53
CA LEU A 261 -18.50 -31.81 24.95
C LEU A 261 -19.22 -31.69 26.30
N HIS A 262 -20.54 -31.91 26.32
CA HIS A 262 -21.31 -32.05 27.56
C HIS A 262 -20.73 -33.23 28.34
N LEU A 263 -19.98 -32.95 29.41
CA LEU A 263 -19.60 -33.97 30.39
C LEU A 263 -20.84 -34.22 31.28
N PRO A 264 -21.42 -35.44 31.29
CA PRO A 264 -22.60 -35.70 32.10
C PRO A 264 -22.26 -35.63 33.59
N LEU A 265 -23.01 -34.80 34.33
CA LEU A 265 -22.99 -34.71 35.78
C LEU A 265 -23.25 -36.11 36.39
N ARG A 266 -22.23 -36.62 37.09
CA ARG A 266 -22.31 -37.87 37.86
C ARG A 266 -23.19 -37.62 39.09
N THR A 267 -24.42 -38.14 39.07
CA THR A 267 -25.32 -38.19 40.22
C THR A 267 -24.68 -38.99 41.36
N LYS A 268 -24.31 -38.31 42.45
CA LYS A 268 -24.02 -38.98 43.73
C LYS A 268 -25.35 -39.40 44.35
N LYS A 269 -25.60 -40.72 44.40
CA LYS A 269 -26.61 -41.33 45.28
C LYS A 269 -26.29 -40.98 46.74
N GLN A 270 -27.26 -40.43 47.45
CA GLN A 270 -27.27 -40.39 48.91
C GLN A 270 -27.55 -41.81 49.41
N ALA A 271 -26.73 -42.26 50.36
CA ALA A 271 -26.98 -43.37 51.26
C ALA A 271 -27.03 -42.79 52.67
#